data_AF-A0AAN7VZC6-F1
#
_entry.id   AF-A0AAN7VZC6-F1
#
_cell.length_a   1.000
_cell.length_b   1.000
_cell.length_c   1.000
_cell.angle_alpha   90.00
_cell.angle_beta   90.00
_cell.angle_gamma   90.00
#
_symmetry.space_group_name_H-M   'P 1'
#
loop_
_entity.id
_entity.type
_entity.pdbx_description
1 polymer ?
#
loop_
_entity_poly.entity_id
_entity_poly.type
_entity_poly.pdbx_seq_one_letter_code
_entity_poly.pdbx_strand_id
1 'polypeptide(L)'
;MATPDRKLRILMLHGFTQSGHSFEIKTKALKKSLDKHFPPAPKPGHLKHYPGGLELVYPTAPIRLDAHDVVPSGPNATEADSRRGEQVEESESYGWWRRKGDSEPYSNEGMERGFETIASTLQESGPFDGVLGFSQGGAAAGMVASLLEPGRREAFEKAQAKGGMRYPDSFVKDSGYIEEVVHPQMKFAVSYSGFGASTNDLYQAFYEPKIGTPMLHVIGSVDTVVSEERSLRLVDSCVGGKGLEGGVSRVVYHPGGHFLPSSGKPYVAALVAFIREVLGEDGKGGGGEGGKVEERVEDMDVPF
;
A
#
# COMPACT_ATOMS: atom_id res chain seq x y z
N MET A 1 9.81 20.97 -17.84
CA MET A 1 8.39 21.36 -17.75
C MET A 1 7.56 20.09 -17.71
N ALA A 2 6.56 19.96 -16.83
CA ALA A 2 5.67 18.79 -16.86
C ALA A 2 4.85 18.80 -18.15
N THR A 3 4.59 17.62 -18.74
CA THR A 3 3.67 17.52 -19.88
C THR A 3 2.27 17.94 -19.42
N PRO A 4 1.50 18.68 -20.23
CA PRO A 4 0.20 19.23 -19.81
C PRO A 4 -0.80 18.15 -19.38
N ASP A 5 -0.64 16.92 -19.85
CA ASP A 5 -1.50 15.77 -19.52
C ASP A 5 -0.91 14.84 -18.44
N ARG A 6 0.22 15.20 -17.81
CA ARG A 6 0.83 14.35 -16.77
C ARG A 6 -0.11 14.20 -15.58
N LYS A 7 -0.49 12.97 -15.25
CA LYS A 7 -1.33 12.63 -14.10
C LYS A 7 -0.51 12.05 -12.96
N LEU A 8 -0.99 12.24 -11.73
CA LEU A 8 -0.56 11.48 -10.56
C LEU A 8 -1.16 10.08 -10.70
N ARG A 9 -0.32 9.05 -10.89
CA ARG A 9 -0.80 7.69 -11.14
C ARG A 9 -0.56 6.81 -9.93
N ILE A 10 -1.61 6.16 -9.42
CA ILE A 10 -1.54 5.29 -8.23
C ILE A 10 -2.00 3.88 -8.59
N LEU A 11 -1.15 2.91 -8.28
CA LEU A 11 -1.47 1.48 -8.40
C LEU A 11 -2.32 1.05 -7.19
N MET A 12 -3.48 0.43 -7.44
CA MET A 12 -4.45 0.07 -6.41
C MET A 12 -4.55 -1.46 -6.24
N LEU A 13 -4.00 -1.99 -5.14
CA LEU A 13 -3.93 -3.44 -4.88
C LEU A 13 -5.05 -3.88 -3.92
N HIS A 14 -5.92 -4.76 -4.38
CA HIS A 14 -7.08 -5.22 -3.62
C HIS A 14 -6.73 -6.25 -2.52
N GLY A 15 -7.66 -6.49 -1.60
CA GLY A 15 -7.52 -7.52 -0.54
C GLY A 15 -7.87 -8.92 -1.01
N PHE A 16 -7.64 -9.92 -0.16
CA PHE A 16 -8.08 -11.31 -0.40
C PHE A 16 -9.61 -11.36 -0.59
N THR A 17 -10.10 -12.28 -1.43
CA THR A 17 -11.52 -12.40 -1.86
C THR A 17 -12.08 -11.17 -2.56
N GLN A 18 -11.23 -10.43 -3.26
CA GLN A 18 -11.64 -9.28 -4.07
C GLN A 18 -11.04 -9.41 -5.48
N SER A 19 -11.39 -8.46 -6.33
CA SER A 19 -10.87 -8.28 -7.70
C SER A 19 -10.55 -6.80 -7.90
N GLY A 20 -9.84 -6.44 -8.97
CA GLY A 20 -9.61 -5.04 -9.33
C GLY A 20 -10.93 -4.29 -9.49
N HIS A 21 -11.90 -4.90 -10.17
CA HIS A 21 -13.23 -4.31 -10.40
C HIS A 21 -14.02 -4.10 -9.09
N SER A 22 -14.10 -5.11 -8.22
CA SER A 22 -14.82 -4.98 -6.96
C SER A 22 -14.11 -4.01 -6.01
N PHE A 23 -12.78 -3.90 -6.05
CA PHE A 23 -12.04 -2.92 -5.28
C PHE A 23 -12.28 -1.49 -5.77
N GLU A 24 -12.30 -1.27 -7.09
CA GLU A 24 -12.67 0.03 -7.68
C GLU A 24 -14.07 0.49 -7.24
N ILE A 25 -15.04 -0.42 -7.22
CA ILE A 25 -16.39 -0.14 -6.71
C ILE A 25 -16.33 0.26 -5.22
N LYS A 26 -15.61 -0.50 -4.38
CA LYS A 26 -15.48 -0.24 -2.93
C LYS A 26 -14.78 1.08 -2.63
N THR A 27 -13.80 1.49 -3.45
CA THR A 27 -13.04 2.73 -3.29
C THR A 27 -13.63 3.91 -4.06
N LYS A 28 -14.80 3.77 -4.70
CA LYS A 28 -15.44 4.84 -5.49
C LYS A 28 -15.61 6.15 -4.71
N ALA A 29 -15.98 6.09 -3.43
CA ALA A 29 -16.10 7.27 -2.57
C ALA A 29 -14.74 7.94 -2.31
N LEU A 30 -13.71 7.12 -2.07
CA LEU A 30 -12.33 7.59 -1.92
C LEU A 30 -11.86 8.28 -3.20
N LYS A 31 -12.02 7.62 -4.35
CA LYS A 31 -11.65 8.19 -5.67
C LYS A 31 -12.30 9.55 -5.88
N LYS A 32 -13.61 9.68 -5.65
CA LYS A 32 -14.31 10.97 -5.76
C LYS A 32 -13.73 12.05 -4.85
N SER A 33 -13.27 11.68 -3.66
CA SER A 33 -12.63 12.64 -2.75
C SER A 33 -11.24 13.01 -3.25
N LEU A 34 -10.45 12.04 -3.70
CA LEU A 34 -9.11 12.29 -4.25
C LEU A 34 -9.17 13.12 -5.54
N ASP A 35 -10.14 12.89 -6.43
CA ASP A 35 -10.35 13.70 -7.65
C ASP A 35 -10.64 15.18 -7.31
N LYS A 36 -11.29 15.45 -6.15
CA LYS A 36 -11.52 16.82 -5.66
C LYS A 36 -10.26 17.45 -5.09
N HIS A 37 -9.41 16.65 -4.43
CA HIS A 37 -8.18 17.13 -3.80
C HIS A 37 -6.99 17.17 -4.76
N PHE A 38 -7.02 16.43 -5.86
CA PHE A 38 -6.00 16.39 -6.91
C PHE A 38 -6.64 16.61 -8.30
N PRO A 39 -7.34 17.75 -8.50
CA PRO A 39 -8.02 18.00 -9.75
C PRO A 39 -7.03 18.32 -10.88
N PRO A 40 -7.42 18.18 -12.16
CA PRO A 40 -6.61 18.67 -13.27
C PRO A 40 -6.49 20.21 -13.26
N ALA A 41 -5.39 20.72 -13.78
CA ALA A 41 -5.18 22.13 -14.00
C ALA A 41 -6.25 22.72 -14.94
N PRO A 42 -6.60 24.01 -14.79
CA PRO A 42 -6.08 24.97 -13.81
C PRO A 42 -6.89 25.00 -12.49
N LYS A 43 -7.65 23.96 -12.15
CA LYS A 43 -8.52 24.00 -10.97
C LYS A 43 -7.71 24.26 -9.68
N PRO A 44 -8.24 25.05 -8.72
CA PRO A 44 -7.57 25.26 -7.43
C PRO A 44 -7.27 23.93 -6.73
N GLY A 45 -6.04 23.79 -6.21
CA GLY A 45 -5.59 22.58 -5.55
C GLY A 45 -4.96 21.52 -6.47
N HIS A 46 -4.89 21.72 -7.79
CA HIS A 46 -4.09 20.84 -8.65
C HIS A 46 -2.62 20.78 -8.20
N LEU A 47 -1.94 19.66 -8.45
CA LEU A 47 -0.52 19.52 -8.18
C LEU A 47 0.27 20.06 -9.37
N LYS A 48 1.31 20.87 -9.14
CA LYS A 48 2.04 21.57 -10.22
C LYS A 48 2.73 20.59 -11.16
N HIS A 49 3.24 19.50 -10.61
CA HIS A 49 3.90 18.43 -11.37
C HIS A 49 2.92 17.47 -12.07
N TYR A 50 1.62 17.56 -11.76
CA TYR A 50 0.58 16.67 -12.29
C TYR A 50 -0.65 17.44 -12.80
N PRO A 51 -0.48 18.28 -13.84
CA PRO A 51 -1.57 19.09 -14.39
C PRO A 51 -2.74 18.28 -14.95
N GLY A 52 -2.56 16.99 -15.27
CA GLY A 52 -3.63 16.09 -15.73
C GLY A 52 -4.53 15.54 -14.63
N GLY A 53 -4.26 15.83 -13.35
CA GLY A 53 -5.04 15.33 -12.21
C GLY A 53 -4.64 13.93 -11.77
N LEU A 54 -5.60 13.11 -11.33
CA LEU A 54 -5.39 11.78 -10.74
C LEU A 54 -5.82 10.65 -11.68
N GLU A 55 -5.06 9.56 -11.69
CA GLU A 55 -5.46 8.28 -12.28
C GLU A 55 -5.18 7.13 -11.31
N LEU A 56 -6.16 6.25 -11.15
CA LEU A 56 -6.07 5.07 -10.30
C LEU A 56 -6.20 3.82 -11.19
N VAL A 57 -5.30 2.86 -11.03
CA VAL A 57 -5.28 1.62 -11.83
C VAL A 57 -5.47 0.42 -10.91
N TYR A 58 -6.43 -0.45 -11.24
CA TYR A 58 -6.89 -1.55 -10.37
C TYR A 58 -6.64 -2.91 -11.05
N PRO A 59 -5.43 -3.48 -10.98
CA PRO A 59 -5.21 -4.86 -11.44
C PRO A 59 -5.98 -5.86 -10.59
N THR A 60 -6.32 -7.00 -11.20
CA THR A 60 -6.87 -8.16 -10.50
C THR A 60 -5.76 -9.17 -10.24
N ALA A 61 -5.68 -9.67 -9.01
CA ALA A 61 -4.70 -10.68 -8.63
C ALA A 61 -4.92 -12.01 -9.39
N PRO A 62 -3.87 -12.80 -9.64
CA PRO A 62 -3.93 -13.91 -10.60
C PRO A 62 -4.50 -15.20 -10.03
N ILE A 63 -4.62 -15.30 -8.70
CA ILE A 63 -5.07 -16.52 -8.05
C ILE A 63 -6.57 -16.42 -7.84
N ARG A 64 -7.32 -17.11 -8.70
CA ARG A 64 -8.74 -17.36 -8.47
C ARG A 64 -8.91 -18.27 -7.26
N LEU A 65 -9.80 -17.87 -6.35
CA LEU A 65 -10.08 -18.55 -5.09
C LEU A 65 -11.36 -19.38 -5.22
N ASP A 66 -11.36 -20.56 -4.59
CA ASP A 66 -12.55 -21.40 -4.47
C ASP A 66 -13.12 -21.38 -3.03
N ALA A 67 -14.21 -22.13 -2.79
CA ALA A 67 -14.86 -22.16 -1.48
C ALA A 67 -13.93 -22.66 -0.35
N HIS A 68 -12.98 -23.56 -0.64
CA HIS A 68 -12.01 -24.07 0.33
C HIS A 68 -10.95 -23.03 0.70
N ASP A 69 -10.70 -22.05 -0.17
CA ASP A 69 -9.79 -20.94 0.11
C ASP A 69 -10.38 -19.88 1.04
N VAL A 70 -11.72 -19.74 1.08
CA VAL A 70 -12.42 -18.66 1.80
C VAL A 70 -12.84 -19.08 3.21
N VAL A 71 -13.15 -20.36 3.41
CA VAL A 71 -13.56 -20.91 4.71
C VAL A 71 -12.39 -21.69 5.32
N PRO A 72 -11.86 -21.27 6.49
CA PRO A 72 -10.85 -22.07 7.18
C PRO A 72 -11.40 -23.47 7.47
N SER A 73 -10.59 -24.50 7.25
CA SER A 73 -10.92 -25.89 7.60
C SER A 73 -11.00 -26.04 9.12
N GLY A 74 -12.12 -25.60 9.72
CA GLY A 74 -12.44 -25.82 11.13
C GLY A 74 -13.19 -27.14 11.33
N PRO A 75 -13.19 -27.71 12.55
CA PRO A 75 -13.82 -29.00 12.87
C PRO A 75 -15.37 -29.02 12.76
N ASN A 76 -15.99 -27.91 12.37
CA ASN A 76 -17.44 -27.76 12.17
C ASN A 76 -17.84 -27.67 10.69
N ALA A 77 -17.00 -28.11 9.76
CA ALA A 77 -17.42 -28.36 8.38
C ALA A 77 -18.42 -29.53 8.39
N THR A 78 -19.69 -29.24 8.62
CA THR A 78 -20.74 -30.26 8.57
C THR A 78 -20.96 -30.67 7.12
N GLU A 79 -21.17 -31.97 6.89
CA GLU A 79 -21.48 -32.56 5.57
C GLU A 79 -22.77 -31.99 4.91
N ALA A 80 -23.44 -31.03 5.55
CA ALA A 80 -24.60 -30.33 5.03
C ALA A 80 -24.28 -29.36 3.88
N ASP A 81 -23.02 -28.96 3.68
CA ASP A 81 -22.65 -28.00 2.62
C ASP A 81 -22.42 -28.65 1.24
N SER A 82 -22.41 -29.98 1.17
CA SER A 82 -22.23 -30.74 -0.09
C SER A 82 -23.51 -30.87 -0.94
N ARG A 83 -24.59 -30.15 -0.61
CA ARG A 83 -25.86 -30.18 -1.34
C ARG A 83 -26.43 -28.79 -1.61
N ARG A 84 -25.67 -27.98 -2.36
CA ARG A 84 -26.22 -26.91 -3.22
C ARG A 84 -25.63 -27.03 -4.62
N GLY A 85 -26.02 -28.10 -5.31
CA GLY A 85 -25.97 -28.13 -6.76
C GLY A 85 -27.14 -27.30 -7.30
N GLU A 86 -26.93 -26.01 -7.50
CA GLU A 86 -27.78 -25.13 -8.31
C GLU A 86 -27.05 -23.78 -8.51
N GLN A 87 -26.51 -23.57 -9.72
CA GLN A 87 -25.87 -22.35 -10.23
C GLN A 87 -24.91 -21.65 -9.25
N VAL A 88 -23.68 -22.16 -9.14
CA VAL A 88 -22.57 -21.38 -8.59
C VAL A 88 -22.28 -20.27 -9.60
N GLU A 89 -22.82 -19.06 -9.38
CA GLU A 89 -22.22 -17.88 -9.97
C GLU A 89 -20.73 -17.95 -9.66
N GLU A 90 -19.94 -18.03 -10.72
CA GLU A 90 -18.50 -18.14 -10.68
C GLU A 90 -17.94 -17.04 -9.76
N SER A 91 -17.60 -17.39 -8.52
CA SER A 91 -17.17 -16.39 -7.54
C SER A 91 -15.96 -15.62 -8.09
N GLU A 92 -16.10 -14.31 -8.28
CA GLU A 92 -15.02 -13.40 -8.71
C GLU A 92 -14.08 -13.05 -7.53
N SER A 93 -13.68 -14.07 -6.77
CA SER A 93 -12.80 -13.93 -5.61
C SER A 93 -11.36 -14.23 -6.02
N TYR A 94 -10.46 -13.28 -5.81
CA TYR A 94 -9.04 -13.43 -6.13
C TYR A 94 -8.14 -13.10 -4.94
N GLY A 95 -6.91 -13.61 -4.98
CA GLY A 95 -5.85 -13.33 -4.03
C GLY A 95 -4.48 -13.18 -4.72
N TRP A 96 -3.60 -12.42 -4.09
CA TRP A 96 -2.20 -12.27 -4.52
C TRP A 96 -1.34 -13.47 -4.16
N TRP A 97 -1.72 -14.16 -3.08
CA TRP A 97 -1.14 -15.42 -2.59
C TRP A 97 -2.16 -16.16 -1.71
N ARG A 98 -1.91 -17.43 -1.41
CA ARG A 98 -2.63 -18.21 -0.39
C ARG A 98 -1.75 -18.39 0.83
N ARG A 99 -2.29 -18.14 2.02
CA ARG A 99 -1.58 -18.44 3.28
C ARG A 99 -1.55 -19.96 3.49
N LYS A 100 -0.39 -20.51 3.84
CA LYS A 100 -0.19 -21.90 4.23
C LYS A 100 0.29 -21.97 5.68
N GLY A 101 -0.57 -22.47 6.57
CA GLY A 101 -0.32 -22.62 7.99
C GLY A 101 -1.13 -21.64 8.85
N ASP A 102 -1.67 -22.14 9.96
CA ASP A 102 -2.61 -21.40 10.81
C ASP A 102 -1.92 -20.55 11.89
N SER A 103 -0.63 -20.78 12.12
CA SER A 103 0.20 -20.03 13.07
C SER A 103 1.52 -19.55 12.43
N GLU A 104 2.17 -18.60 13.08
CA GLU A 104 3.50 -18.12 12.70
C GLU A 104 4.59 -19.14 13.11
N PRO A 105 5.63 -19.38 12.29
CA PRO A 105 5.80 -18.86 10.94
C PRO A 105 4.96 -19.63 9.92
N TYR A 106 4.25 -18.91 9.05
CA TYR A 106 3.53 -19.48 7.89
C TYR A 106 4.21 -19.05 6.57
N SER A 107 3.85 -19.72 5.47
CA SER A 107 4.27 -19.33 4.12
C SER A 107 3.08 -18.84 3.28
N ASN A 108 3.39 -18.21 2.15
CA ASN A 108 2.46 -17.59 1.22
C ASN A 108 2.69 -18.21 -0.17
N GLU A 109 1.85 -19.17 -0.54
CA GLU A 109 1.90 -19.89 -1.82
C GLU A 109 1.35 -19.02 -2.97
N GLY A 110 2.02 -19.03 -4.13
CA GLY A 110 1.57 -18.30 -5.31
C GLY A 110 1.98 -16.82 -5.32
N MET A 111 2.75 -16.36 -4.34
CA MET A 111 3.22 -14.98 -4.22
C MET A 111 4.03 -14.53 -5.44
N GLU A 112 4.80 -15.42 -6.04
CA GLU A 112 5.55 -15.20 -7.28
C GLU A 112 4.65 -14.81 -8.45
N ARG A 113 3.49 -15.47 -8.60
CA ARG A 113 2.49 -15.12 -9.62
C ARG A 113 1.86 -13.76 -9.34
N GLY A 114 1.59 -13.48 -8.06
CA GLY A 114 1.10 -12.17 -7.62
C GLY A 114 2.07 -11.05 -8.02
N PHE A 115 3.36 -11.24 -7.75
CA PHE A 115 4.40 -10.30 -8.14
C PHE A 115 4.57 -10.18 -9.66
N GLU A 116 4.50 -11.28 -10.41
CA GLU A 116 4.50 -11.25 -11.87
C GLU A 116 3.36 -10.37 -12.42
N THR A 117 2.14 -10.54 -11.91
CA THR A 117 0.99 -9.73 -12.34
C THR A 117 1.17 -8.25 -12.03
N ILE A 118 1.72 -7.92 -10.85
CA ILE A 118 2.04 -6.55 -10.46
C ILE A 118 3.12 -5.98 -11.38
N ALA A 119 4.21 -6.72 -11.60
CA ALA A 119 5.31 -6.29 -12.45
C ALA A 119 4.89 -6.06 -13.91
N SER A 120 4.03 -6.93 -14.47
CA SER A 120 3.45 -6.70 -15.79
C SER A 120 2.63 -5.41 -15.82
N THR A 121 1.80 -5.17 -14.79
CA THR A 121 1.04 -3.91 -14.67
C THR A 121 1.96 -2.69 -14.59
N LEU A 122 3.06 -2.77 -13.83
CA LEU A 122 4.05 -1.69 -13.71
C LEU A 122 4.73 -1.38 -15.05
N GLN A 123 5.00 -2.39 -15.87
CA GLN A 123 5.65 -2.23 -17.18
C GLN A 123 4.68 -1.72 -18.25
N GLU A 124 3.48 -2.29 -18.31
CA GLU A 124 2.48 -1.98 -19.35
C GLU A 124 1.78 -0.64 -19.09
N SER A 125 1.52 -0.33 -17.83
CA SER A 125 0.73 0.82 -17.41
C SER A 125 1.51 1.82 -16.59
N GLY A 126 2.83 1.70 -16.44
CA GLY A 126 3.66 2.66 -15.73
C GLY A 126 3.95 3.96 -16.52
N PRO A 127 4.72 4.89 -15.94
CA PRO A 127 5.17 4.86 -14.55
C PRO A 127 4.04 5.27 -13.59
N PHE A 128 4.06 4.67 -12.40
CA PHE A 128 3.25 5.00 -11.23
C PHE A 128 4.07 5.87 -10.27
N ASP A 129 3.40 6.80 -9.59
CA ASP A 129 4.03 7.62 -8.56
C ASP A 129 3.91 6.99 -7.17
N GLY A 130 2.87 6.19 -6.94
CA GLY A 130 2.69 5.48 -5.68
C GLY A 130 1.83 4.24 -5.80
N VAL A 131 1.80 3.47 -4.71
CA VAL A 131 1.01 2.24 -4.59
C VAL A 131 0.17 2.29 -3.32
N LEU A 132 -1.10 1.91 -3.43
CA LEU A 132 -2.05 1.86 -2.33
C LEU A 132 -2.71 0.50 -2.32
N GLY A 133 -2.78 -0.14 -1.16
CA GLY A 133 -3.49 -1.41 -1.06
C GLY A 133 -4.27 -1.62 0.21
N PHE A 134 -5.18 -2.59 0.15
CA PHE A 134 -6.01 -3.02 1.27
C PHE A 134 -5.69 -4.47 1.67
N SER A 135 -5.57 -4.76 2.97
CA SER A 135 -5.35 -6.11 3.49
C SER A 135 -4.12 -6.77 2.85
N GLN A 136 -4.29 -7.89 2.15
CA GLN A 136 -3.25 -8.52 1.35
C GLN A 136 -2.59 -7.54 0.36
N GLY A 137 -3.37 -6.69 -0.31
CA GLY A 137 -2.86 -5.64 -1.16
C GLY A 137 -2.08 -4.56 -0.39
N GLY A 138 -2.41 -4.29 0.88
CA GLY A 138 -1.66 -3.37 1.73
C GLY A 138 -0.29 -3.94 2.13
N ALA A 139 -0.21 -5.24 2.39
CA ALA A 139 1.07 -5.95 2.54
C ALA A 139 1.87 -5.90 1.23
N ALA A 140 1.22 -6.17 0.09
CA ALA A 140 1.84 -6.13 -1.23
C ALA A 140 2.35 -4.72 -1.59
N ALA A 141 1.64 -3.66 -1.20
CA ALA A 141 2.07 -2.28 -1.43
C ALA A 141 3.43 -1.99 -0.76
N GLY A 142 3.64 -2.46 0.47
CA GLY A 142 4.93 -2.36 1.15
C GLY A 142 6.03 -3.19 0.48
N MET A 143 5.71 -4.42 0.06
CA MET A 143 6.66 -5.27 -0.67
C MET A 143 7.06 -4.65 -2.02
N VAL A 144 6.11 -4.11 -2.78
CA VAL A 144 6.36 -3.43 -4.05
C VAL A 144 7.22 -2.19 -3.85
N ALA A 145 6.92 -1.38 -2.83
CA ALA A 145 7.74 -0.23 -2.48
C ALA A 145 9.19 -0.66 -2.20
N SER A 146 9.37 -1.70 -1.37
CA SER A 146 10.67 -2.30 -1.04
C SER A 146 11.42 -2.81 -2.26
N LEU A 147 10.77 -3.61 -3.12
CA LEU A 147 11.38 -4.23 -4.30
C LEU A 147 11.97 -3.20 -5.26
N LEU A 148 11.34 -2.04 -5.38
CA LEU A 148 11.75 -0.99 -6.30
C LEU A 148 12.82 -0.05 -5.72
N GLU A 149 13.31 -0.30 -4.50
CA GLU A 149 14.37 0.50 -3.88
C GLU A 149 15.77 0.11 -4.39
N PRO A 150 16.67 1.08 -4.57
CA PRO A 150 18.08 0.79 -4.82
C PRO A 150 18.67 -0.08 -3.69
N GLY A 151 19.51 -1.05 -4.05
CA GLY A 151 20.17 -1.92 -3.07
C GLY A 151 19.29 -3.09 -2.56
N ARG A 152 18.02 -3.17 -2.97
CA ARG A 152 17.11 -4.21 -2.49
C ARG A 152 17.52 -5.59 -2.99
N ARG A 153 17.95 -5.71 -4.24
CA ARG A 153 18.36 -6.99 -4.83
C ARG A 153 19.50 -7.63 -4.07
N GLU A 154 20.51 -6.85 -3.70
CA GLU A 154 21.64 -7.27 -2.90
C GLU A 154 21.22 -7.72 -1.49
N ALA A 155 20.16 -7.13 -0.94
CA ALA A 155 19.58 -7.58 0.33
C ALA A 155 18.93 -8.98 0.20
N PHE A 156 18.21 -9.24 -0.89
CA PHE A 156 17.68 -10.56 -1.21
C PHE A 156 18.78 -11.61 -1.40
N GLU A 157 19.84 -11.27 -2.15
CA GLU A 157 21.00 -12.17 -2.36
C GLU A 157 21.69 -12.53 -1.04
N LYS A 158 21.86 -11.56 -0.13
CA LYS A 158 22.40 -11.80 1.22
C LYS A 158 21.47 -12.66 2.08
N ALA A 159 20.15 -12.42 2.02
CA ALA A 159 19.16 -13.18 2.77
C ALA A 159 19.04 -14.62 2.25
N GLN A 160 19.22 -14.85 0.95
CA GLN A 160 19.16 -16.17 0.34
C GLN A 160 20.19 -17.14 0.94
N ALA A 161 21.37 -16.65 1.31
CA ALA A 161 22.40 -17.45 2.02
C ALA A 161 21.93 -17.97 3.40
N LYS A 162 20.84 -17.43 3.94
CA LYS A 162 20.25 -17.78 5.24
C LYS A 162 18.85 -18.39 5.12
N GLY A 163 18.45 -18.82 3.92
CA GLY A 163 17.13 -19.41 3.68
C GLY A 163 16.04 -18.41 3.27
N GLY A 164 16.41 -17.15 3.01
CA GLY A 164 15.52 -16.17 2.40
C GLY A 164 15.15 -16.53 0.95
N MET A 165 14.04 -15.98 0.47
CA MET A 165 13.67 -16.17 -0.94
C MET A 165 14.58 -15.37 -1.88
N ARG A 166 14.65 -15.80 -3.14
CA ARG A 166 15.33 -15.05 -4.21
C ARG A 166 14.56 -13.77 -4.54
N TYR A 167 15.28 -12.74 -5.00
CA TYR A 167 14.66 -11.55 -5.57
C TYR A 167 13.72 -11.94 -6.74
N PRO A 168 12.48 -11.44 -6.81
CA PRO A 168 11.54 -11.80 -7.87
C PRO A 168 12.07 -11.44 -9.26
N ASP A 169 12.28 -12.44 -10.11
CA ASP A 169 12.82 -12.24 -11.47
C ASP A 169 11.90 -11.35 -12.32
N SER A 170 10.59 -11.34 -12.06
CA SER A 170 9.62 -10.45 -12.72
C SER A 170 9.87 -8.96 -12.46
N PHE A 171 10.63 -8.60 -11.42
CA PHE A 171 11.00 -7.22 -11.10
C PHE A 171 12.37 -6.81 -11.69
N VAL A 172 13.05 -7.71 -12.39
CA VAL A 172 14.30 -7.43 -13.11
C VAL A 172 13.99 -7.04 -14.55
N LYS A 173 14.60 -5.96 -15.02
CA LYS A 173 14.54 -5.55 -16.42
C LYS A 173 15.77 -6.07 -17.15
N ASP A 174 15.56 -6.87 -18.19
CA ASP A 174 16.64 -7.39 -19.03
C ASP A 174 17.21 -6.26 -19.91
N SER A 175 18.22 -5.55 -19.40
CA SER A 175 18.92 -4.49 -20.12
C SER A 175 20.25 -4.95 -20.71
N GLY A 176 20.67 -6.20 -20.45
CA GLY A 176 21.94 -6.78 -20.90
C GLY A 176 23.23 -6.19 -20.29
N TYR A 177 23.16 -5.04 -19.60
CA TYR A 177 24.36 -4.32 -19.13
C TYR A 177 24.24 -3.74 -17.71
N ILE A 178 23.03 -3.47 -17.23
CA ILE A 178 22.76 -2.89 -15.91
C ILE A 178 21.62 -3.68 -15.25
N GLU A 179 21.77 -4.02 -13.98
CA GLU A 179 20.68 -4.59 -13.18
C GLU A 179 19.63 -3.50 -12.91
N GLU A 180 18.73 -3.30 -13.88
CA GLU A 180 17.64 -2.35 -13.77
C GLU A 180 16.40 -3.02 -13.18
N VAL A 181 15.64 -2.27 -12.40
CA VAL A 181 14.29 -2.67 -11.96
C VAL A 181 13.27 -2.33 -13.04
N VAL A 182 12.17 -3.10 -13.10
CA VAL A 182 11.09 -2.90 -14.09
C VAL A 182 10.37 -1.55 -13.99
N HIS A 183 10.57 -0.82 -12.89
CA HIS A 183 9.89 0.43 -12.61
C HIS A 183 10.75 1.32 -11.70
N PRO A 184 10.75 2.65 -11.83
CA PRO A 184 11.42 3.53 -10.87
C PRO A 184 10.91 3.33 -9.44
N GLN A 185 11.68 3.75 -8.44
CA GLN A 185 11.23 3.72 -7.05
C GLN A 185 9.88 4.46 -6.90
N MET A 186 8.96 3.87 -6.13
CA MET A 186 7.71 4.53 -5.75
C MET A 186 8.02 5.78 -4.94
N LYS A 187 7.30 6.88 -5.17
CA LYS A 187 7.44 8.08 -4.33
C LYS A 187 6.81 7.86 -2.96
N PHE A 188 5.73 7.08 -2.90
CA PHE A 188 5.07 6.71 -1.65
C PHE A 188 4.35 5.37 -1.77
N ALA A 189 4.05 4.77 -0.62
CA ALA A 189 3.11 3.67 -0.52
C ALA A 189 2.08 3.87 0.61
N VAL A 190 0.92 3.22 0.48
CA VAL A 190 -0.17 3.32 1.45
C VAL A 190 -0.74 1.95 1.75
N SER A 191 -0.85 1.62 3.03
CA SER A 191 -1.33 0.34 3.53
C SER A 191 -2.58 0.53 4.40
N TYR A 192 -3.74 0.13 3.88
CA TYR A 192 -4.98 0.01 4.67
C TYR A 192 -5.12 -1.42 5.20
N SER A 193 -5.13 -1.62 6.52
CA SER A 193 -5.17 -2.94 7.15
C SER A 193 -4.14 -3.95 6.60
N GLY A 194 -3.01 -3.47 6.08
CA GLY A 194 -1.91 -4.30 5.61
C GLY A 194 -1.06 -4.84 6.77
N PHE A 195 -0.15 -5.75 6.44
CA PHE A 195 0.64 -6.49 7.42
C PHE A 195 2.02 -6.88 6.89
N GLY A 196 2.96 -7.16 7.81
CA GLY A 196 4.22 -7.82 7.48
C GLY A 196 3.98 -9.31 7.18
N ALA A 197 4.54 -9.81 6.08
CA ALA A 197 4.16 -11.08 5.44
C ALA A 197 4.02 -12.27 6.38
N SER A 198 5.02 -12.50 7.22
CA SER A 198 5.19 -13.59 8.19
C SER A 198 6.53 -13.35 8.90
N THR A 199 6.77 -14.03 10.02
CA THR A 199 8.06 -14.09 10.73
C THR A 199 9.05 -15.07 10.09
N ASN A 200 8.65 -15.73 9.01
CA ASN A 200 9.49 -16.65 8.25
C ASN A 200 10.63 -15.89 7.53
N ASP A 201 11.87 -16.39 7.66
CA ASP A 201 13.08 -15.83 7.04
C ASP A 201 12.96 -15.67 5.51
N LEU A 202 12.09 -16.45 4.87
CA LEU A 202 11.72 -16.29 3.46
C LEU A 202 11.43 -14.84 3.08
N TYR A 203 10.81 -14.06 3.97
CA TYR A 203 10.31 -12.71 3.66
C TYR A 203 11.20 -11.58 4.19
N GLN A 204 12.29 -11.91 4.89
CA GLN A 204 13.09 -10.91 5.61
C GLN A 204 13.60 -9.79 4.68
N ALA A 205 14.01 -10.13 3.46
CA ALA A 205 14.61 -9.19 2.52
C ALA A 205 13.65 -8.08 2.03
N PHE A 206 12.33 -8.25 2.14
CA PHE A 206 11.36 -7.17 1.89
C PHE A 206 11.42 -6.06 2.95
N TYR A 207 11.93 -6.37 4.13
CA TYR A 207 11.80 -5.53 5.32
C TYR A 207 13.16 -5.10 5.86
N GLU A 208 14.24 -5.79 5.49
CA GLU A 208 15.61 -5.45 5.86
C GLU A 208 16.52 -5.34 4.62
N PRO A 209 17.20 -4.19 4.39
CA PRO A 209 17.12 -2.97 5.19
C PRO A 209 15.71 -2.36 5.21
N LYS A 210 15.41 -1.53 6.22
CA LYS A 210 14.10 -0.88 6.34
C LYS A 210 13.66 -0.21 5.04
N ILE A 211 12.35 -0.24 4.77
CA ILE A 211 11.72 0.40 3.62
C ILE A 211 11.92 1.91 3.76
N GLY A 212 12.68 2.51 2.85
CA GLY A 212 12.99 3.94 2.83
C GLY A 212 11.92 4.77 2.12
N THR A 213 11.13 4.14 1.26
CA THR A 213 9.97 4.75 0.58
C THR A 213 8.95 5.21 1.63
N PRO A 214 8.53 6.48 1.64
CA PRO A 214 7.54 6.97 2.60
C PRO A 214 6.26 6.15 2.56
N MET A 215 5.78 5.73 3.73
CA MET A 215 4.58 4.91 3.86
C MET A 215 3.56 5.49 4.85
N LEU A 216 2.29 5.47 4.45
CA LEU A 216 1.15 5.71 5.34
C LEU A 216 0.47 4.38 5.70
N HIS A 217 0.25 4.15 6.98
CA HIS A 217 -0.44 2.97 7.50
C HIS A 217 -1.76 3.38 8.15
N VAL A 218 -2.86 2.80 7.67
CA VAL A 218 -4.20 3.01 8.23
C VAL A 218 -4.67 1.71 8.86
N ILE A 219 -4.92 1.74 10.18
CA ILE A 219 -5.16 0.55 11.00
C ILE A 219 -6.54 0.65 11.68
N GLY A 220 -7.32 -0.42 11.62
CA GLY A 220 -8.59 -0.53 12.35
C GLY A 220 -8.34 -0.97 13.79
N SER A 221 -8.83 -0.20 14.77
CA SER A 221 -8.60 -0.49 16.19
C SER A 221 -9.35 -1.73 16.70
N VAL A 222 -10.31 -2.24 15.93
CA VAL A 222 -11.06 -3.48 16.24
C VAL A 222 -10.98 -4.48 15.08
N ASP A 223 -9.88 -4.44 14.32
CA ASP A 223 -9.61 -5.39 13.24
C ASP A 223 -9.34 -6.79 13.80
N THR A 224 -10.23 -7.74 13.49
CA THR A 224 -10.14 -9.14 13.93
C THR A 224 -9.56 -10.07 12.87
N VAL A 225 -9.29 -9.55 11.66
CA VAL A 225 -8.76 -10.33 10.53
C VAL A 225 -7.25 -10.19 10.47
N VAL A 226 -6.76 -8.97 10.65
CA VAL A 226 -5.34 -8.65 10.74
C VAL A 226 -5.08 -8.07 12.12
N SER A 227 -4.35 -8.80 12.96
CA SER A 227 -3.97 -8.32 14.29
C SER A 227 -3.11 -7.06 14.18
N GLU A 228 -3.24 -6.19 15.19
CA GLU A 228 -2.43 -4.96 15.27
C GLU A 228 -0.93 -5.27 15.22
N GLU A 229 -0.47 -6.33 15.89
CA GLU A 229 0.94 -6.77 15.85
C GLU A 229 1.43 -7.00 14.41
N ARG A 230 0.62 -7.65 13.57
CA ARG A 230 0.98 -7.94 12.17
C ARG A 230 1.01 -6.65 11.33
N SER A 231 0.12 -5.71 11.59
CA SER A 231 0.18 -4.38 10.96
C SER A 231 1.38 -3.58 11.42
N LEU A 232 1.65 -3.54 12.73
CA LEU A 232 2.80 -2.83 13.30
C LEU A 232 4.13 -3.43 12.85
N ARG A 233 4.21 -4.73 12.57
CA ARG A 233 5.40 -5.34 11.95
C ARG A 233 5.77 -4.65 10.63
N LEU A 234 4.79 -4.33 9.78
CA LEU A 234 5.05 -3.58 8.55
C LEU A 234 5.47 -2.14 8.86
N VAL A 235 4.78 -1.48 9.80
CA VAL A 235 5.13 -0.11 10.26
C VAL A 235 6.57 -0.03 10.75
N ASP A 236 6.99 -0.98 11.59
CA ASP A 236 8.32 -1.02 12.21
C ASP A 236 9.43 -1.34 11.21
N SER A 237 9.06 -1.91 10.06
CA SER A 237 9.94 -2.16 8.91
C SER A 237 10.15 -0.93 8.02
N CYS A 238 9.45 0.18 8.28
CA CYS A 238 9.61 1.43 7.54
C CYS A 238 10.54 2.41 8.27
N VAL A 239 11.36 3.15 7.52
CA VAL A 239 12.11 4.30 8.06
C VAL A 239 11.11 5.35 8.53
N GLY A 240 11.19 5.75 9.80
CA GLY A 240 10.25 6.71 10.38
C GLY A 240 8.79 6.25 10.42
N GLY A 241 8.51 4.93 10.36
CA GLY A 241 7.15 4.40 10.20
C GLY A 241 6.14 4.80 11.29
N LYS A 242 6.61 5.11 12.52
CA LYS A 242 5.79 5.65 13.63
C LYS A 242 5.96 7.15 13.85
N GLY A 243 6.71 7.82 12.97
CA GLY A 243 7.09 9.22 13.12
C GLY A 243 6.04 10.19 12.59
N LEU A 244 6.34 11.47 12.81
CA LEU A 244 5.69 12.59 12.15
C LEU A 244 6.73 13.27 11.25
N GLU A 245 6.46 13.34 9.96
CA GLU A 245 7.31 14.00 8.97
C GLU A 245 6.48 15.04 8.23
N GLY A 246 7.01 16.27 8.09
CA GLY A 246 6.21 17.40 7.60
C GLY A 246 5.00 17.75 8.49
N GLY A 247 4.90 17.19 9.70
CA GLY A 247 3.71 17.28 10.56
C GLY A 247 2.61 16.27 10.22
N VAL A 248 2.86 15.34 9.30
CA VAL A 248 1.94 14.26 8.93
C VAL A 248 2.33 12.96 9.62
N SER A 249 1.40 12.36 10.37
CA SER A 249 1.59 11.05 10.99
C SER A 249 1.67 9.95 9.93
N ARG A 250 2.64 9.04 10.07
CA ARG A 250 2.75 7.84 9.22
C ARG A 250 1.80 6.70 9.64
N VAL A 251 1.17 6.80 10.81
CA VAL A 251 0.15 5.84 11.30
C VAL A 251 -1.15 6.56 11.64
N VAL A 252 -2.27 6.03 11.16
CA VAL A 252 -3.62 6.55 11.39
C VAL A 252 -4.53 5.42 11.85
N TYR A 253 -5.14 5.57 13.02
CA TYR A 253 -6.12 4.62 13.53
C TYR A 253 -7.55 5.06 13.21
N HIS A 254 -8.42 4.11 12.87
CA HIS A 254 -9.87 4.31 12.80
C HIS A 254 -10.59 3.34 13.76
N PRO A 255 -11.77 3.68 14.30
CA PRO A 255 -12.46 2.89 15.33
C PRO A 255 -13.14 1.62 14.77
N GLY A 256 -12.81 1.23 13.55
CA GLY A 256 -13.49 0.20 12.78
C GLY A 256 -12.73 -1.13 12.73
N GLY A 257 -13.39 -2.17 12.20
CA GLY A 257 -12.78 -3.47 11.93
C GLY A 257 -12.00 -3.50 10.61
N HIS A 258 -12.00 -4.65 9.94
CA HIS A 258 -11.23 -4.89 8.71
C HIS A 258 -11.84 -4.24 7.45
N PHE A 259 -11.70 -2.92 7.29
CA PHE A 259 -12.15 -2.23 6.08
C PHE A 259 -11.35 -0.96 5.77
N LEU A 260 -11.40 -0.54 4.50
CA LEU A 260 -10.84 0.74 4.06
C LEU A 260 -11.88 1.86 4.28
N PRO A 261 -11.62 2.87 5.13
CA PRO A 261 -12.58 3.93 5.45
C PRO A 261 -12.69 4.98 4.33
N SER A 262 -13.29 4.59 3.20
CA SER A 262 -13.28 5.34 1.93
C SER A 262 -14.01 6.69 1.95
N SER A 263 -14.90 6.91 2.93
CA SER A 263 -15.69 8.14 3.08
C SER A 263 -15.42 8.88 4.39
N GLY A 264 -14.58 8.34 5.28
CA GLY A 264 -14.31 8.94 6.58
C GLY A 264 -13.40 10.16 6.43
N LYS A 265 -13.96 11.36 6.61
CA LYS A 265 -13.26 12.64 6.38
C LYS A 265 -11.86 12.72 7.02
N PRO A 266 -11.65 12.32 8.30
CA PRO A 266 -10.32 12.41 8.91
C PRO A 266 -9.28 11.52 8.21
N TYR A 267 -9.67 10.30 7.81
CA TYR A 267 -8.77 9.33 7.18
C TYR A 267 -8.45 9.70 5.74
N VAL A 268 -9.43 10.24 5.02
CA VAL A 268 -9.20 10.78 3.69
C VAL A 268 -8.32 12.02 3.74
N ALA A 269 -8.54 12.92 4.71
CA ALA A 269 -7.69 14.09 4.91
C ALA A 269 -6.24 13.70 5.24
N ALA A 270 -6.04 12.67 6.09
CA ALA A 270 -4.70 12.16 6.39
C ALA A 270 -4.00 11.61 5.15
N LEU A 271 -4.69 10.85 4.29
CA LEU A 271 -4.15 10.38 3.01
C LEU A 271 -3.78 11.54 2.09
N VAL A 272 -4.65 12.55 1.98
CA VAL A 272 -4.39 13.72 1.13
C VAL A 272 -3.19 14.52 1.63
N ALA A 273 -3.10 14.75 2.95
CA ALA A 273 -1.96 15.43 3.56
C ALA A 273 -0.66 14.66 3.32
N PHE A 274 -0.66 13.34 3.52
CA PHE A 274 0.48 12.46 3.26
C PHE A 274 0.97 12.55 1.80
N ILE A 275 0.05 12.44 0.82
CA ILE A 275 0.42 12.51 -0.59
C ILE A 275 0.99 13.89 -0.94
N ARG A 276 0.45 14.99 -0.40
CA ARG A 276 0.95 16.34 -0.67
C ARG A 276 2.33 16.58 -0.07
N GLU A 277 2.53 16.09 1.15
CA GLU A 277 3.80 16.19 1.87
C GLU A 277 4.92 15.49 1.10
N VAL A 278 4.73 14.22 0.75
CA VAL A 278 5.73 13.44 0.01
C VAL A 278 6.00 14.01 -1.39
N LEU A 279 5.01 14.64 -2.01
CA LEU A 279 5.17 15.29 -3.32
C LEU A 279 5.73 16.73 -3.23
N GLY A 280 6.01 17.24 -2.02
CA GLY A 280 6.59 18.58 -1.80
C GLY A 280 5.63 19.73 -2.11
N GLU A 281 4.32 19.49 -2.01
CA GLU A 281 3.25 20.43 -2.38
C GLU A 281 2.39 20.87 -1.19
N ASP A 282 2.86 20.61 0.03
CA ASP A 282 2.36 21.32 1.19
C ASP A 282 2.74 22.79 1.02
N GLY A 283 1.79 23.71 1.23
CA GLY A 283 1.99 25.16 1.09
C GLY A 283 3.08 25.78 1.98
N LYS A 284 3.93 24.97 2.60
CA LYS A 284 5.21 25.33 3.22
C LYS A 284 6.34 25.02 2.22
N GLY A 285 6.42 25.83 1.16
CA GLY A 285 7.64 25.91 0.36
C GLY A 285 8.84 26.20 1.25
N GLY A 286 9.99 25.65 0.87
CA GLY A 286 11.24 25.72 1.62
C GLY A 286 11.55 27.09 2.21
N GLY A 287 11.97 27.06 3.47
CA GLY A 287 12.58 28.19 4.17
C GLY A 287 13.83 27.69 4.89
N GLY A 288 14.94 27.67 4.17
CA GLY A 288 16.21 27.98 4.82
C GLY A 288 16.13 29.41 5.35
N GLU A 289 16.64 29.59 6.57
CA GLU A 289 16.85 30.85 7.30
C GLU A 289 15.60 31.62 7.78
N GLY A 290 15.60 31.91 9.09
CA GLY A 290 14.72 32.90 9.71
C GLY A 290 13.91 32.35 10.87
N GLY A 291 14.58 32.09 12.01
CA GLY A 291 13.88 31.85 13.27
C GLY A 291 12.94 33.00 13.60
N LYS A 292 11.66 32.69 13.80
CA LYS A 292 10.76 33.51 14.59
C LYS A 292 10.47 32.77 15.88
N VAL A 293 11.01 33.35 16.95
CA VAL A 293 10.67 33.04 18.34
C VAL A 293 9.19 33.36 18.51
N GLU A 294 8.38 32.37 18.87
CA GLU A 294 7.03 32.62 19.38
C GLU A 294 7.16 33.05 20.85
N GLU A 295 6.74 34.28 21.15
CA GLU A 295 6.58 34.79 22.51
C GLU A 295 5.50 33.99 23.25
N ARG A 296 5.78 33.69 24.53
CA ARG A 296 4.86 32.96 25.42
C ARG A 296 3.65 33.83 25.75
N VAL A 297 2.49 33.19 25.83
CA VAL A 297 1.17 33.77 26.14
C VAL A 297 1.04 34.20 27.62
N GLU A 298 2.15 34.45 28.33
CA GLU A 298 2.15 34.82 29.75
C GLU A 298 2.33 36.33 29.96
N ASP A 299 2.59 37.12 28.91
CA ASP A 299 2.82 38.58 29.00
C ASP A 299 1.77 39.44 28.25
N MET A 300 0.51 38.98 28.16
CA MET A 300 -0.60 39.84 27.71
C MET A 300 -1.37 40.40 28.91
N ASP A 301 -0.98 41.60 29.34
CA ASP A 301 -1.76 42.47 30.21
C ASP A 301 -3.15 42.71 29.60
N VAL A 302 -4.20 42.24 30.28
CA VAL A 302 -5.61 42.53 29.96
C VAL A 302 -6.02 43.84 30.63
N PRO A 303 -6.43 44.88 29.88
CA PRO A 303 -7.02 46.07 30.46
C PRO A 303 -8.53 45.90 30.66
N PHE A 304 -8.92 45.96 31.94
CA PHE A 304 -10.24 46.19 32.54
C PHE A 304 -11.37 45.17 32.32
#